data_AF-A0A8C7P9P7-F1
#
_entry.id   AF-A0A8C7P9P7-F1
#
_cell.length_a   1.000
_cell.length_b   1.000
_cell.length_c   1.000
_cell.angle_alpha   90.00
_cell.angle_beta   90.00
_cell.angle_gamma   90.00
#
_symmetry.space_group_name_H-M   'P 1'
#
loop_
_entity.id
_entity.type
_entity.pdbx_description
1 polymer ?
#
loop_
_entity_poly.entity_id
_entity_poly.type
_entity_poly.pdbx_seq_one_letter_code
_entity_poly.pdbx_strand_id
1 'polypeptide(L)'
;GINIMEAAGFCGMEVATRGLVGGSGSSSPPELDSPGSQEHLGMFELVSSCCSEEVRGETPGREDCPLDPNNAELDPGGGGGGKIKDPKGLGKEVLLLMQALTTLASPEEKLAALCKKYADSLEESRSIQKQVKVLQKKQSQMVKEKIHLQSEHSKAILSRSKLESLCRELQRHNKTLKDDNMQRSREYEEHRKEATLHFQMTLNQIEVQMEQHNSHNSKLRQENMELAQKLNKLIKQYELREEHIDKVFKHKEKQQQLVDAKLQRTAELMRELEGKQQRERDFLLKDATEWRHECELLKEQETQLKQQLSLYMDKFEEFQTTLAKSNEVFTTFRQEMEKMTKKIKKLEKETTLWRTKWETNNQALLQMAEEKTLRDKHYKGLHGKLECLEKLCRYILFCVLKFIIKIKMTALLPMNIILFALTVHCKTGLCGEHKAPPFSTTFVFS
;
A
#
# COMPACT_ATOMS: atom_id res chain seq x y z
N GLY A 1 -9.24 -26.97 -1.14
CA GLY A 1 -7.98 -26.75 -0.40
C GLY A 1 -7.29 -25.56 -1.00
N ILE A 2 -6.68 -24.64 -0.25
CA ILE A 2 -5.81 -24.88 0.93
C ILE A 2 -4.70 -25.85 0.53
N ASN A 3 -3.53 -25.29 0.26
CA ASN A 3 -2.24 -25.94 0.48
C ASN A 3 -1.46 -25.03 1.43
N ILE A 4 -1.14 -25.55 2.60
CA ILE A 4 -0.28 -24.93 3.61
C ILE A 4 1.05 -25.69 3.54
N MET A 5 2.17 -24.98 3.53
CA MET A 5 3.45 -25.52 3.97
C MET A 5 4.10 -24.54 4.95
N GLU A 6 4.54 -25.08 6.08
CA GLU A 6 5.15 -24.40 7.23
C GLU A 6 6.68 -24.40 7.18
N ALA A 7 7.29 -23.70 8.17
CA ALA A 7 8.70 -23.80 8.63
C ALA A 7 9.79 -23.24 7.68
N ALA A 8 10.92 -22.67 8.12
CA ALA A 8 11.44 -22.19 9.42
C ALA A 8 12.67 -21.26 9.16
N GLY A 9 13.23 -20.48 10.10
CA GLY A 9 12.79 -20.15 11.46
C GLY A 9 13.95 -19.71 12.40
N PHE A 10 13.64 -18.81 13.34
CA PHE A 10 14.28 -18.63 14.67
C PHE A 10 15.80 -18.31 14.81
N CYS A 11 16.10 -17.12 15.37
CA CYS A 11 17.11 -16.83 16.42
C CYS A 11 16.85 -15.37 16.89
N GLY A 12 16.69 -15.03 18.18
CA GLY A 12 17.71 -14.99 19.24
C GLY A 12 18.47 -13.64 19.18
N MET A 13 18.60 -12.81 20.23
CA MET A 13 18.49 -13.05 21.68
C MET A 13 18.36 -11.71 22.45
N GLU A 14 17.74 -11.69 23.64
CA GLU A 14 17.78 -10.55 24.59
C GLU A 14 19.06 -10.54 25.43
N VAL A 15 19.53 -9.36 25.88
CA VAL A 15 20.27 -9.18 27.16
C VAL A 15 19.95 -7.81 27.79
N ALA A 16 19.83 -7.75 29.12
CA ALA A 16 19.61 -6.54 29.94
C ALA A 16 20.92 -5.68 30.08
N THR A 17 21.08 -4.60 30.88
CA THR A 17 20.59 -4.27 32.24
C THR A 17 21.00 -2.81 32.62
N ARG A 18 20.42 -2.23 33.69
CA ARG A 18 20.94 -1.18 34.65
C ARG A 18 22.09 -0.23 34.19
N GLY A 19 22.10 1.09 34.40
CA GLY A 19 21.42 1.97 35.36
C GLY A 19 22.32 2.36 36.56
N LEU A 20 22.75 3.64 36.69
CA LEU A 20 23.17 4.30 37.96
C LEU A 20 23.53 5.80 37.80
N VAL A 21 23.78 6.49 38.92
CA VAL A 21 23.81 7.96 39.14
C VAL A 21 25.15 8.44 39.72
N GLY A 22 25.58 9.67 39.39
CA GLY A 22 26.25 10.57 40.35
C GLY A 22 27.71 11.03 40.10
N GLY A 23 28.03 12.26 40.56
CA GLY A 23 29.39 12.83 40.65
C GLY A 23 29.71 13.88 39.57
N SER A 24 29.56 15.20 39.78
CA SER A 24 30.30 16.12 40.69
C SER A 24 31.71 16.48 40.21
N GLY A 25 31.93 17.75 39.82
CA GLY A 25 33.24 18.29 39.44
C GLY A 25 33.18 19.75 39.01
N SER A 26 33.39 20.69 39.93
CA SER A 26 33.33 22.13 39.71
C SER A 26 34.72 22.75 39.51
N SER A 27 34.89 23.63 38.53
CA SER A 27 35.75 24.84 38.64
C SER A 27 35.67 25.76 37.40
N SER A 28 35.01 26.90 37.54
CA SER A 28 35.41 28.18 36.90
C SER A 28 36.37 28.91 37.88
N PRO A 29 36.91 30.14 37.64
CA PRO A 29 36.75 31.10 36.52
C PRO A 29 38.13 31.72 36.10
N PRO A 30 38.26 33.00 35.65
CA PRO A 30 37.47 33.82 34.72
C PRO A 30 38.28 34.29 33.47
N GLU A 31 37.59 34.80 32.45
CA GLU A 31 38.17 35.76 31.49
C GLU A 31 37.94 37.20 31.95
N LEU A 32 38.92 38.09 31.76
CA LEU A 32 38.82 39.56 31.65
C LEU A 32 40.21 40.08 31.19
N ASP A 33 40.37 40.60 29.98
CA ASP A 33 40.12 42.02 29.65
C ASP A 33 40.64 42.38 28.24
N SER A 34 40.19 43.53 27.72
CA SER A 34 40.68 44.09 26.44
C SER A 34 42.05 44.79 26.59
N PRO A 35 42.70 45.19 25.49
CA PRO A 35 42.59 46.62 25.16
C PRO A 35 42.55 46.95 23.66
N GLY A 36 42.13 48.18 23.36
CA GLY A 36 42.33 48.82 22.07
C GLY A 36 43.00 50.19 22.20
N SER A 37 43.20 50.82 21.04
CA SER A 37 43.56 52.24 20.84
C SER A 37 45.03 52.63 20.92
N GLN A 38 45.33 53.70 20.17
CA GLN A 38 46.65 54.15 19.71
C GLN A 38 46.88 55.61 20.17
N GLU A 39 48.15 56.03 20.20
CA GLU A 39 48.68 57.42 20.21
C GLU A 39 48.82 58.23 21.53
N HIS A 40 50.09 58.62 21.81
CA HIS A 40 50.59 60.02 21.78
C HIS A 40 51.36 60.56 23.02
N LEU A 41 52.65 60.89 22.80
CA LEU A 41 53.57 61.83 23.49
C LEU A 41 53.91 61.71 24.99
N GLY A 42 55.21 61.94 25.30
CA GLY A 42 55.71 62.30 26.64
C GLY A 42 57.23 62.21 26.80
N MET A 43 57.94 63.33 26.74
CA MET A 43 59.41 63.45 26.79
C MET A 43 59.97 63.48 28.23
N PHE A 44 61.14 62.87 28.52
CA PHE A 44 62.10 63.36 29.54
C PHE A 44 63.52 62.76 29.38
N GLU A 45 64.56 63.52 29.76
CA GLU A 45 66.00 63.18 29.63
C GLU A 45 66.60 62.55 30.90
N LEU A 46 67.70 61.77 30.78
CA LEU A 46 68.95 61.98 31.58
C LEU A 46 70.18 61.14 31.13
N VAL A 47 71.21 61.83 30.58
CA VAL A 47 72.66 61.84 30.94
C VAL A 47 73.52 60.53 31.08
N SER A 48 74.79 60.67 30.62
CA SER A 48 76.04 59.91 30.97
C SER A 48 76.33 58.55 30.31
N SER A 49 77.60 58.15 30.04
CA SER A 49 78.92 58.84 30.05
C SER A 49 80.05 57.92 29.52
N CYS A 50 81.08 58.50 28.84
CA CYS A 50 82.44 57.96 28.59
C CYS A 50 82.59 56.65 27.74
N CYS A 51 83.70 56.38 27.04
CA CYS A 51 85.05 56.98 27.01
C CYS A 51 85.53 57.41 25.60
N SER A 52 86.60 58.21 25.56
CA SER A 52 87.35 58.63 24.37
C SER A 52 88.73 57.96 24.30
N GLU A 53 89.31 57.83 23.10
CA GLU A 53 90.77 57.89 22.81
C GLU A 53 90.93 57.90 21.27
N GLU A 54 91.21 59.05 20.67
CA GLU A 54 92.53 59.63 20.38
C GLU A 54 93.06 59.28 18.98
N VAL A 55 93.09 60.30 18.12
CA VAL A 55 93.84 60.31 16.87
C VAL A 55 95.23 60.88 17.14
N ARG A 56 96.27 60.08 16.93
CA ARG A 56 97.65 60.56 16.87
C ARG A 56 98.37 59.97 15.66
N GLY A 57 98.82 60.83 14.76
CA GLY A 57 99.71 60.45 13.68
C GLY A 57 101.17 60.52 14.12
N GLU A 58 102.04 59.73 13.48
CA GLU A 58 103.48 59.98 13.48
C GLU A 58 104.13 59.50 12.16
N THR A 59 105.22 60.17 11.82
CA THR A 59 105.89 60.41 10.52
C THR A 59 106.32 59.22 9.64
N PRO A 60 106.61 59.46 8.33
CA PRO A 60 107.13 58.45 7.42
C PRO A 60 108.64 58.24 7.56
N GLY A 61 109.07 56.97 7.66
CA GLY A 61 110.48 56.59 7.54
C GLY A 61 110.94 56.55 6.08
N ARG A 62 112.08 57.19 5.78
CA ARG A 62 112.75 57.19 4.47
C ARG A 62 114.18 56.69 4.65
N GLU A 63 114.70 56.08 3.59
CA GLU A 63 116.10 55.67 3.36
C GLU A 63 116.55 54.38 4.06
N ASP A 64 116.78 53.35 3.24
CA ASP A 64 118.14 52.81 3.09
C ASP A 64 118.32 52.29 1.66
N CYS A 65 119.43 52.65 1.03
CA CYS A 65 119.79 52.21 -0.32
C CYS A 65 120.43 50.82 -0.28
N PRO A 66 120.22 49.94 -1.29
CA PRO A 66 120.98 48.71 -1.40
C PRO A 66 122.45 49.01 -1.74
N LEU A 67 123.35 48.83 -0.77
CA LEU A 67 124.79 48.69 -1.02
C LEU A 67 125.17 47.23 -0.79
N ASP A 68 125.17 46.45 -1.87
CA ASP A 68 125.79 45.13 -1.91
C ASP A 68 127.21 45.28 -2.54
N PRO A 69 128.29 44.75 -1.93
CA PRO A 69 129.63 45.23 -2.21
C PRO A 69 130.34 44.43 -3.30
N ASN A 70 130.60 45.06 -4.44
CA ASN A 70 131.56 44.55 -5.43
C ASN A 70 133.00 44.89 -4.99
N ASN A 71 133.49 44.16 -3.98
CA ASN A 71 134.88 44.26 -3.53
C ASN A 71 135.72 43.22 -4.28
N ALA A 72 136.13 43.57 -5.50
CA ALA A 72 137.09 42.78 -6.27
C ALA A 72 138.45 42.75 -5.58
N GLU A 73 139.10 41.58 -5.68
CA GLU A 73 140.37 41.22 -5.06
C GLU A 73 141.46 42.30 -5.11
N LEU A 74 142.04 42.61 -3.94
CA LEU A 74 143.43 43.07 -3.86
C LEU A 74 144.31 41.91 -3.42
N ASP A 75 144.96 41.29 -4.41
CA ASP A 75 145.92 40.20 -4.25
C ASP A 75 147.14 40.64 -3.38
N PRO A 76 147.49 39.92 -2.31
CA PRO A 76 148.64 40.24 -1.46
C PRO A 76 149.96 39.72 -2.06
N GLY A 77 150.37 40.28 -3.19
CA GLY A 77 151.64 39.99 -3.86
C GLY A 77 152.88 40.49 -3.10
N GLY A 78 153.84 39.59 -2.86
CA GLY A 78 155.05 39.80 -2.04
C GLY A 78 155.88 41.07 -2.31
N GLY A 79 156.72 41.52 -1.39
CA GLY A 79 157.44 40.73 -0.38
C GLY A 79 158.86 40.42 -0.87
N GLY A 80 159.86 41.07 -0.25
CA GLY A 80 161.28 40.83 -0.51
C GLY A 80 161.90 41.73 -1.58
N GLY A 81 163.14 42.18 -1.35
CA GLY A 81 163.83 43.04 -2.31
C GLY A 81 164.80 44.07 -1.74
N GLY A 82 165.13 44.00 -0.44
CA GLY A 82 166.21 44.81 0.13
C GLY A 82 167.55 44.50 -0.54
N LYS A 83 167.93 45.27 -1.55
CA LYS A 83 169.26 45.24 -2.16
C LYS A 83 170.27 45.90 -1.22
N ILE A 84 170.74 45.12 -0.25
CA ILE A 84 172.05 45.31 0.34
C ILE A 84 173.08 45.02 -0.75
N LYS A 85 173.57 46.08 -1.40
CA LYS A 85 174.79 46.16 -2.21
C LYS A 85 175.18 47.63 -2.33
N ASP A 86 176.43 48.06 -2.24
CA ASP A 86 177.69 47.45 -1.78
C ASP A 86 178.65 48.63 -1.50
N PRO A 87 179.76 48.46 -0.77
CA PRO A 87 180.41 49.57 -0.05
C PRO A 87 181.26 50.51 -0.92
N LYS A 88 180.63 51.28 -1.80
CA LYS A 88 181.27 52.40 -2.53
C LYS A 88 181.53 53.64 -1.65
N GLY A 89 181.01 53.67 -0.42
CA GLY A 89 181.35 54.66 0.60
C GLY A 89 182.77 54.47 1.18
N LEU A 90 183.18 53.22 1.42
CA LEU A 90 184.46 52.91 2.07
C LEU A 90 185.67 53.50 1.34
N GLY A 91 185.66 53.58 0.00
CA GLY A 91 186.72 54.24 -0.76
C GLY A 91 186.89 55.74 -0.44
N LYS A 92 185.79 56.46 -0.18
CA LYS A 92 185.82 57.87 0.24
C LYS A 92 186.10 58.01 1.74
N GLU A 93 185.54 57.15 2.57
CA GLU A 93 185.76 57.18 4.02
C GLU A 93 187.19 56.81 4.40
N VAL A 94 187.80 55.85 3.70
CA VAL A 94 189.24 55.53 3.85
C VAL A 94 190.12 56.68 3.35
N LEU A 95 189.75 57.39 2.27
CA LEU A 95 190.50 58.56 1.82
C LEU A 95 190.42 59.72 2.84
N LEU A 96 189.23 60.01 3.36
CA LEU A 96 189.02 61.02 4.41
C LEU A 96 189.74 60.64 5.70
N LEU A 97 189.75 59.35 6.06
CA LEU A 97 190.49 58.84 7.21
C LEU A 97 192.01 58.99 6.99
N MET A 98 192.54 58.60 5.83
CA MET A 98 193.96 58.83 5.50
C MET A 98 194.34 60.32 5.54
N GLN A 99 193.48 61.21 5.04
CA GLN A 99 193.73 62.65 5.02
C GLN A 99 193.74 63.24 6.45
N ALA A 100 192.80 62.83 7.30
CA ALA A 100 192.78 63.19 8.72
C ALA A 100 193.97 62.61 9.51
N LEU A 101 194.49 61.44 9.09
CA LEU A 101 195.70 60.86 9.67
C LEU A 101 196.97 61.58 9.18
N THR A 102 197.01 62.17 7.98
CA THR A 102 198.18 62.96 7.52
C THR A 102 198.38 64.28 8.28
N THR A 103 197.32 64.89 8.81
CA THR A 103 197.40 66.13 9.61
C THR A 103 197.93 65.94 11.04
N LEU A 104 198.09 64.68 11.49
CA LEU A 104 198.64 64.35 12.81
C LEU A 104 200.16 64.16 12.72
N ALA A 105 200.91 64.81 13.61
CA ALA A 105 202.37 64.90 13.51
C ALA A 105 203.08 63.68 14.12
N SER A 106 202.45 62.98 15.07
CA SER A 106 202.98 61.76 15.68
C SER A 106 202.32 60.49 15.11
N PRO A 107 203.05 59.38 14.93
CA PRO A 107 202.45 58.08 14.61
C PRO A 107 201.52 57.54 15.71
N GLU A 108 201.70 57.94 16.98
CA GLU A 108 200.80 57.52 18.07
C GLU A 108 199.42 58.17 17.98
N GLU A 109 199.34 59.44 17.58
CA GLU A 109 198.07 60.15 17.35
C GLU A 109 197.24 59.48 16.24
N LYS A 110 197.93 59.01 15.19
CA LYS A 110 197.31 58.28 14.07
C LYS A 110 196.72 56.94 14.53
N LEU A 111 197.44 56.21 15.38
CA LEU A 111 196.95 54.97 15.97
C LEU A 111 195.73 55.22 16.88
N ALA A 112 195.78 56.25 17.73
CA ALA A 112 194.67 56.63 18.61
C ALA A 112 193.40 56.98 17.83
N ALA A 113 193.51 57.72 16.72
CA ALA A 113 192.38 58.05 15.85
C ALA A 113 191.76 56.81 15.18
N LEU A 114 192.59 55.85 14.73
CA LEU A 114 192.13 54.56 14.19
C LEU A 114 191.42 53.70 15.25
N CYS A 115 192.01 53.57 16.45
CA CYS A 115 191.41 52.86 17.58
C CYS A 115 190.06 53.47 17.97
N LYS A 116 189.96 54.81 18.00
CA LYS A 116 188.69 55.52 18.25
C LYS A 116 187.65 55.19 17.18
N LYS A 117 188.00 55.27 15.88
CA LYS A 117 187.06 54.93 14.81
C LYS A 117 186.59 53.47 14.83
N TYR A 118 187.46 52.54 15.23
CA TYR A 118 187.06 51.14 15.39
C TYR A 118 186.14 50.93 16.60
N ALA A 119 186.37 51.67 17.70
CA ALA A 119 185.49 51.68 18.87
C ALA A 119 184.11 52.29 18.52
N ASP A 120 184.07 53.44 17.85
CA ASP A 120 182.85 54.09 17.36
C ASP A 120 182.02 53.12 16.49
N SER A 121 182.67 52.42 15.56
CA SER A 121 182.02 51.45 14.66
C SER A 121 181.52 50.19 15.39
N LEU A 122 182.25 49.72 16.41
CA LEU A 122 181.78 48.65 17.30
C LEU A 122 180.59 49.09 18.16
N GLU A 123 180.57 50.33 18.62
CA GLU A 123 179.44 50.90 19.37
C GLU A 123 178.22 51.10 18.47
N GLU A 124 178.40 51.58 17.24
CA GLU A 124 177.34 51.66 16.22
C GLU A 124 176.79 50.27 15.86
N SER A 125 177.65 49.27 15.66
CA SER A 125 177.25 47.88 15.44
C SER A 125 176.44 47.32 16.63
N ARG A 126 176.87 47.60 17.87
CA ARG A 126 176.12 47.25 19.09
C ARG A 126 174.79 48.02 19.20
N SER A 127 174.75 49.28 18.76
CA SER A 127 173.53 50.11 18.73
C SER A 127 172.52 49.58 17.72
N ILE A 128 172.95 49.30 16.49
CA ILE A 128 172.15 48.65 15.45
C ILE A 128 171.67 47.28 15.93
N GLN A 129 172.52 46.46 16.56
CA GLN A 129 172.10 45.16 17.09
C GLN A 129 171.07 45.29 18.24
N LYS A 130 171.15 46.32 19.08
CA LYS A 130 170.10 46.65 20.06
C LYS A 130 168.80 47.07 19.35
N GLN A 131 168.87 47.93 18.34
CA GLN A 131 167.70 48.35 17.56
C GLN A 131 167.04 47.16 16.85
N VAL A 132 167.82 46.28 16.21
CA VAL A 132 167.31 45.04 15.58
C VAL A 132 166.60 44.17 16.61
N LYS A 133 167.17 43.97 17.82
CA LYS A 133 166.48 43.22 18.90
C LYS A 133 165.17 43.90 19.35
N VAL A 134 165.11 45.22 19.39
CA VAL A 134 163.88 45.97 19.72
C VAL A 134 162.84 45.84 18.59
N LEU A 135 163.25 46.01 17.34
CA LEU A 135 162.40 45.87 16.16
C LEU A 135 161.88 44.44 15.99
N GLN A 136 162.71 43.43 16.24
CA GLN A 136 162.32 42.02 16.23
C GLN A 136 161.31 41.71 17.35
N LYS A 137 161.48 42.28 18.55
CA LYS A 137 160.45 42.21 19.61
C LYS A 137 159.14 42.87 19.17
N LYS A 138 159.19 44.11 18.63
CA LYS A 138 158.00 44.80 18.10
C LYS A 138 157.32 44.01 16.98
N GLN A 139 158.09 43.41 16.05
CA GLN A 139 157.58 42.54 15.00
C GLN A 139 156.87 41.32 15.61
N SER A 140 157.48 40.63 16.58
CA SER A 140 156.87 39.48 17.25
C SER A 140 155.58 39.84 18.00
N GLN A 141 155.51 41.07 18.55
CA GLN A 141 154.32 41.59 19.21
C GLN A 141 153.21 41.92 18.20
N MET A 142 153.52 42.66 17.12
CA MET A 142 152.53 42.95 16.06
C MET A 142 152.03 41.67 15.37
N VAL A 143 152.86 40.63 15.24
CA VAL A 143 152.40 39.33 14.72
C VAL A 143 151.40 38.66 15.67
N LYS A 144 151.64 38.70 16.99
CA LYS A 144 150.68 38.20 17.99
C LYS A 144 149.38 39.01 18.00
N GLU A 145 149.47 40.33 17.94
CA GLU A 145 148.32 41.23 17.88
C GLU A 145 147.51 41.00 16.58
N LYS A 146 148.18 40.85 15.44
CA LYS A 146 147.52 40.48 14.18
C LYS A 146 146.77 39.16 14.29
N ILE A 147 147.40 38.11 14.84
CA ILE A 147 146.75 36.79 15.02
C ILE A 147 145.56 36.90 15.99
N HIS A 148 145.69 37.67 17.08
CA HIS A 148 144.61 37.89 18.03
C HIS A 148 143.43 38.63 17.40
N LEU A 149 143.68 39.73 16.68
CA LEU A 149 142.65 40.48 15.96
C LEU A 149 142.00 39.65 14.84
N GLN A 150 142.76 38.79 14.14
CA GLN A 150 142.20 37.84 13.17
C GLN A 150 141.29 36.80 13.85
N SER A 151 141.65 36.31 15.04
CA SER A 151 140.79 35.46 15.88
C SER A 151 139.49 36.16 16.25
N GLU A 152 139.58 37.37 16.81
CA GLU A 152 138.38 38.12 17.24
C GLU A 152 137.49 38.52 16.05
N HIS A 153 138.08 38.89 14.92
CA HIS A 153 137.34 39.15 13.68
C HIS A 153 136.62 37.89 13.18
N SER A 154 137.27 36.72 13.21
CA SER A 154 136.64 35.45 12.83
C SER A 154 135.46 35.10 13.76
N LYS A 155 135.62 35.31 15.07
CA LYS A 155 134.52 35.14 16.05
C LYS A 155 133.37 36.11 15.79
N ALA A 156 133.67 37.36 15.48
CA ALA A 156 132.68 38.40 15.16
C ALA A 156 131.90 38.09 13.86
N ILE A 157 132.55 37.53 12.84
CA ILE A 157 131.87 37.06 11.63
C ILE A 157 130.90 35.91 11.96
N LEU A 158 131.33 34.94 12.77
CA LEU A 158 130.49 33.81 13.17
C LEU A 158 129.29 34.25 14.02
N SER A 159 129.48 35.18 14.96
CA SER A 159 128.37 35.72 15.76
C SER A 159 127.42 36.57 14.91
N ARG A 160 127.94 37.39 13.98
CA ARG A 160 127.12 38.14 13.01
C ARG A 160 126.30 37.21 12.13
N SER A 161 126.89 36.19 11.54
CA SER A 161 126.20 35.20 10.71
C SER A 161 125.10 34.45 11.49
N LYS A 162 125.38 34.09 12.76
CA LYS A 162 124.37 33.47 13.63
C LYS A 162 123.20 34.42 13.93
N LEU A 163 123.48 35.70 14.21
CA LEU A 163 122.45 36.72 14.43
C LEU A 163 121.65 37.02 13.16
N GLU A 164 122.30 37.14 12.00
CA GLU A 164 121.62 37.31 10.70
C GLU A 164 120.67 36.14 10.40
N SER A 165 121.09 34.90 10.68
CA SER A 165 120.25 33.71 10.51
C SER A 165 119.04 33.74 11.45
N LEU A 166 119.25 34.03 12.74
CA LEU A 166 118.19 34.16 13.73
C LEU A 166 117.21 35.31 13.39
N CYS A 167 117.71 36.44 12.91
CA CYS A 167 116.86 37.55 12.46
C CYS A 167 116.02 37.18 11.25
N ARG A 168 116.59 36.49 10.25
CA ARG A 168 115.83 35.99 9.08
C ARG A 168 114.78 34.95 9.48
N GLU A 169 115.08 34.11 10.46
CA GLU A 169 114.16 33.11 11.00
C GLU A 169 113.02 33.74 11.81
N LEU A 170 113.33 34.71 12.67
CA LEU A 170 112.35 35.50 13.40
C LEU A 170 111.46 36.32 12.45
N GLN A 171 112.02 36.89 11.38
CA GLN A 171 111.24 37.56 10.34
C GLN A 171 110.32 36.59 9.59
N ARG A 172 110.81 35.39 9.24
CA ARG A 172 109.98 34.32 8.64
C ARG A 172 108.83 33.93 9.59
N HIS A 173 109.12 33.66 10.86
CA HIS A 173 108.11 33.27 11.84
C HIS A 173 107.08 34.37 12.09
N ASN A 174 107.49 35.64 12.20
CA ASN A 174 106.56 36.76 12.32
C ASN A 174 105.68 36.93 11.07
N LYS A 175 106.23 36.69 9.88
CA LYS A 175 105.45 36.70 8.64
C LYS A 175 104.42 35.57 8.63
N THR A 176 104.84 34.33 8.86
CA THR A 176 103.94 33.17 8.95
C THR A 176 102.85 33.38 10.00
N LEU A 177 103.20 33.85 11.21
CA LEU A 177 102.23 34.10 12.27
C LEU A 177 101.22 35.21 11.89
N LYS A 178 101.65 36.25 11.14
CA LYS A 178 100.75 37.27 10.60
C LYS A 178 99.83 36.71 9.52
N ASP A 179 100.37 35.91 8.61
CA ASP A 179 99.63 35.30 7.51
C ASP A 179 98.60 34.26 8.07
N ASP A 180 99.00 33.41 9.01
CA ASP A 180 98.14 32.44 9.72
C ASP A 180 97.03 33.12 10.53
N ASN A 181 97.33 34.23 11.23
CA ASN A 181 96.32 34.95 12.01
C ASN A 181 95.33 35.69 11.09
N MET A 182 95.81 36.24 9.97
CA MET A 182 94.94 36.81 8.94
C MET A 182 94.08 35.74 8.26
N GLN A 183 94.63 34.55 8.00
CA GLN A 183 93.89 33.42 7.43
C GLN A 183 92.81 32.91 8.39
N ARG A 184 93.17 32.66 9.66
CA ARG A 184 92.23 32.27 10.72
C ARG A 184 91.12 33.30 10.93
N SER A 185 91.44 34.60 10.83
CA SER A 185 90.44 35.66 10.89
C SER A 185 89.45 35.62 9.71
N ARG A 186 89.88 35.21 8.51
CA ARG A 186 88.99 35.02 7.36
C ARG A 186 88.10 33.79 7.56
N GLU A 187 88.68 32.67 7.99
CA GLU A 187 87.95 31.42 8.26
C GLU A 187 86.86 31.60 9.31
N TYR A 188 87.14 32.29 10.43
CA TYR A 188 86.11 32.62 11.41
C TYR A 188 85.01 33.54 10.85
N GLU A 189 85.36 34.50 10.01
CA GLU A 189 84.39 35.42 9.40
C GLU A 189 83.56 34.73 8.30
N GLU A 190 84.11 33.76 7.58
CA GLU A 190 83.38 32.88 6.66
C GLU A 190 82.42 31.96 7.41
N HIS A 191 82.88 31.23 8.44
CA HIS A 191 81.99 30.41 9.27
C HIS A 191 80.88 31.22 9.96
N ARG A 192 81.15 32.47 10.35
CA ARG A 192 80.12 33.39 10.88
C ARG A 192 79.07 33.73 9.82
N LYS A 193 79.47 33.97 8.57
CA LYS A 193 78.56 34.20 7.45
C LYS A 193 77.77 32.95 7.07
N GLU A 194 78.41 31.79 7.00
CA GLU A 194 77.78 30.50 6.73
C GLU A 194 76.71 30.17 7.78
N ALA A 195 77.03 30.32 9.08
CA ALA A 195 76.07 30.11 10.15
C ALA A 195 74.88 31.09 10.04
N THR A 196 75.15 32.37 9.76
CA THR A 196 74.10 33.39 9.58
C THR A 196 73.19 33.07 8.38
N LEU A 197 73.78 32.67 7.25
CA LEU A 197 73.05 32.23 6.06
C LEU A 197 72.22 30.97 6.34
N HIS A 198 72.76 30.00 7.08
CA HIS A 198 72.04 28.78 7.45
C HIS A 198 70.84 29.10 8.35
N PHE A 199 71.00 29.97 9.35
CA PHE A 199 69.87 30.44 10.18
C PHE A 199 68.82 31.20 9.35
N GLN A 200 69.22 32.12 8.48
CA GLN A 200 68.28 32.82 7.59
C GLN A 200 67.56 31.86 6.65
N MET A 201 68.26 30.90 6.05
CA MET A 201 67.65 29.91 5.15
C MET A 201 66.68 28.99 5.90
N THR A 202 66.99 28.61 7.15
CA THR A 202 66.11 27.81 8.01
C THR A 202 64.84 28.60 8.39
N LEU A 203 64.98 29.88 8.75
CA LEU A 203 63.83 30.75 9.02
C LEU A 203 62.93 30.92 7.79
N ASN A 204 63.49 31.22 6.63
CA ASN A 204 62.74 31.30 5.36
C ASN A 204 62.03 29.97 5.04
N GLN A 205 62.66 28.81 5.30
CA GLN A 205 62.01 27.50 5.11
C GLN A 205 60.83 27.30 6.06
N ILE A 206 60.94 27.72 7.33
CA ILE A 206 59.84 27.66 8.31
C ILE A 206 58.69 28.59 7.89
N GLU A 207 58.99 29.82 7.46
CA GLU A 207 58.00 30.77 6.94
C GLU A 207 57.26 30.22 5.72
N VAL A 208 57.99 29.65 4.75
CA VAL A 208 57.41 29.01 3.55
C VAL A 208 56.55 27.81 3.94
N GLN A 209 56.97 26.97 4.90
CA GLN A 209 56.15 25.85 5.39
C GLN A 209 54.88 26.33 6.10
N MET A 210 54.98 27.39 6.91
CA MET A 210 53.83 27.98 7.61
C MET A 210 52.81 28.56 6.61
N GLU A 211 53.28 29.26 5.58
CA GLU A 211 52.41 29.79 4.52
C GLU A 211 51.81 28.68 3.65
N GLN A 212 52.58 27.64 3.30
CA GLN A 212 52.05 26.46 2.60
C GLN A 212 50.95 25.76 3.43
N HIS A 213 51.17 25.58 4.73
CA HIS A 213 50.18 24.99 5.63
C HIS A 213 48.93 25.88 5.76
N ASN A 214 49.10 27.20 5.88
CA ASN A 214 47.99 28.16 5.96
C ASN A 214 47.16 28.19 4.65
N SER A 215 47.84 28.17 3.49
CA SER A 215 47.22 28.07 2.17
C SER A 215 46.46 26.74 1.99
N HIS A 216 47.05 25.62 2.41
CA HIS A 216 46.39 24.30 2.38
C HIS A 216 45.17 24.26 3.31
N ASN A 217 45.29 24.77 4.53
CA ASN A 217 44.18 24.82 5.48
C ASN A 217 43.04 25.71 4.97
N SER A 218 43.36 26.85 4.34
CA SER A 218 42.39 27.73 3.69
C SER A 218 41.66 27.06 2.53
N LYS A 219 42.36 26.26 1.70
CA LYS A 219 41.73 25.43 0.66
C LYS A 219 40.79 24.39 1.25
N LEU A 220 41.20 23.66 2.29
CA LEU A 220 40.35 22.69 2.98
C LEU A 220 39.09 23.34 3.59
N ARG A 221 39.19 24.55 4.14
CA ARG A 221 38.01 25.31 4.61
C ARG A 221 37.06 25.68 3.46
N GLN A 222 37.60 26.12 2.32
CA GLN A 222 36.83 26.44 1.13
C GLN A 222 36.13 25.19 0.55
N GLU A 223 36.84 24.07 0.41
CA GLU A 223 36.28 22.80 -0.05
C GLU A 223 35.16 22.30 0.87
N ASN A 224 35.35 22.36 2.19
CA ASN A 224 34.31 22.02 3.17
C ASN A 224 33.09 22.94 3.06
N MET A 225 33.28 24.25 2.85
CA MET A 225 32.19 25.20 2.61
C MET A 225 31.40 24.86 1.33
N GLU A 226 32.10 24.52 0.24
CA GLU A 226 31.46 24.11 -1.01
C GLU A 226 30.71 22.78 -0.89
N LEU A 227 31.26 21.81 -0.15
CA LEU A 227 30.60 20.54 0.15
C LEU A 227 29.33 20.76 0.99
N ALA A 228 29.39 21.60 2.02
CA ALA A 228 28.23 21.99 2.81
C ALA A 228 27.16 22.69 1.95
N GLN A 229 27.56 23.58 1.03
CA GLN A 229 26.63 24.21 0.07
C GLN A 229 26.01 23.20 -0.91
N LYS A 230 26.78 22.23 -1.41
CA LYS A 230 26.30 21.15 -2.30
C LYS A 230 25.28 20.26 -1.56
N LEU A 231 25.55 19.89 -0.30
CA LEU A 231 24.61 19.17 0.56
C LEU A 231 23.34 19.98 0.82
N ASN A 232 23.45 21.26 1.17
CA ASN A 232 22.31 22.14 1.41
C ASN A 232 21.41 22.29 0.16
N LYS A 233 22.01 22.40 -1.04
CA LYS A 233 21.29 22.40 -2.32
C LYS A 233 20.57 21.06 -2.56
N LEU A 234 21.19 19.93 -2.23
CA LEU A 234 20.59 18.61 -2.38
C LEU A 234 19.39 18.42 -1.43
N ILE A 235 19.53 18.82 -0.16
CA ILE A 235 18.45 18.80 0.83
C ILE A 235 17.24 19.60 0.32
N LYS A 236 17.47 20.85 -0.12
CA LYS A 236 16.40 21.71 -0.70
C LYS A 236 15.74 21.11 -1.93
N GLN A 237 16.47 20.38 -2.77
CA GLN A 237 15.87 19.65 -3.90
C GLN A 237 14.99 18.47 -3.44
N TYR A 238 15.34 17.80 -2.35
CA TYR A 238 14.49 16.75 -1.76
C TYR A 238 13.24 17.35 -1.10
N GLU A 239 13.37 18.40 -0.30
CA GLU A 239 12.24 19.14 0.29
C GLU A 239 11.23 19.58 -0.80
N LEU A 240 11.70 20.16 -1.90
CA LEU A 240 10.85 20.57 -3.02
C LEU A 240 10.21 19.38 -3.77
N ARG A 241 10.89 18.23 -3.87
CA ARG A 241 10.30 17.00 -4.44
C ARG A 241 9.24 16.43 -3.52
N GLU A 242 9.49 16.40 -2.22
CA GLU A 242 8.57 15.91 -1.20
C GLU A 242 7.31 16.77 -1.20
N GLU A 243 7.42 18.10 -1.15
CA GLU A 243 6.29 19.02 -1.34
C GLU A 243 5.49 18.76 -2.63
N HIS A 244 6.17 18.47 -3.74
CA HIS A 244 5.50 18.18 -5.01
C HIS A 244 4.74 16.85 -4.96
N ILE A 245 5.37 15.80 -4.40
CA ILE A 245 4.73 14.49 -4.18
C ILE A 245 3.50 14.66 -3.28
N ASP A 246 3.61 15.44 -2.22
CA ASP A 246 2.54 15.73 -1.26
C ASP A 246 1.36 16.46 -1.92
N LYS A 247 1.63 17.43 -2.81
CA LYS A 247 0.63 18.11 -3.64
C LYS A 247 -0.06 17.14 -4.61
N VAL A 248 0.69 16.22 -5.23
CA VAL A 248 0.13 15.17 -6.12
C VAL A 248 -0.73 14.18 -5.34
N PHE A 249 -0.30 13.74 -4.16
CA PHE A 249 -1.10 12.88 -3.27
C PHE A 249 -2.42 13.55 -2.88
N LYS A 250 -2.37 14.81 -2.41
CA LYS A 250 -3.58 15.60 -2.07
C LYS A 250 -4.52 15.81 -3.26
N HIS A 251 -3.99 15.90 -4.49
CA HIS A 251 -4.82 15.94 -5.70
C HIS A 251 -5.46 14.58 -6.01
N LYS A 252 -4.69 13.48 -5.91
CA LYS A 252 -5.17 12.11 -6.16
C LYS A 252 -6.21 11.66 -5.13
N GLU A 253 -6.02 11.99 -3.86
CA GLU A 253 -6.99 11.75 -2.79
C GLU A 253 -8.34 12.44 -3.09
N LYS A 254 -8.32 13.72 -3.45
CA LYS A 254 -9.54 14.44 -3.88
C LYS A 254 -10.16 13.86 -5.15
N GLN A 255 -9.35 13.36 -6.09
CA GLN A 255 -9.83 12.68 -7.29
C GLN A 255 -10.55 11.36 -6.93
N GLN A 256 -9.99 10.59 -6.00
CA GLN A 256 -10.56 9.34 -5.50
C GLN A 256 -11.90 9.60 -4.78
N GLN A 257 -11.93 10.54 -3.82
CA GLN A 257 -13.14 10.94 -3.11
C GLN A 257 -14.26 11.39 -4.06
N LEU A 258 -13.94 12.08 -5.16
CA LEU A 258 -14.91 12.46 -6.18
C LEU A 258 -15.49 11.26 -6.96
N VAL A 259 -14.67 10.23 -7.21
CA VAL A 259 -15.12 8.98 -7.86
C VAL A 259 -16.00 8.19 -6.90
N ASP A 260 -15.59 8.04 -5.65
CA ASP A 260 -16.35 7.31 -4.63
C ASP A 260 -17.71 7.96 -4.34
N ALA A 261 -17.76 9.29 -4.23
CA ALA A 261 -19.02 10.03 -4.08
C ALA A 261 -19.96 9.86 -5.31
N LYS A 262 -19.41 9.78 -6.52
CA LYS A 262 -20.20 9.48 -7.73
C LYS A 262 -20.70 8.03 -7.74
N LEU A 263 -19.88 7.09 -7.29
CA LEU A 263 -20.24 5.67 -7.19
C LEU A 263 -21.34 5.45 -6.14
N GLN A 264 -21.22 6.09 -4.96
CA GLN A 264 -22.25 6.08 -3.93
C GLN A 264 -23.58 6.65 -4.46
N ARG A 265 -23.55 7.83 -5.11
CA ARG A 265 -24.74 8.47 -5.68
C ARG A 265 -25.43 7.62 -6.75
N THR A 266 -24.67 6.91 -7.58
CA THR A 266 -25.24 6.00 -8.59
C THR A 266 -25.80 4.72 -7.95
N ALA A 267 -25.13 4.16 -6.95
CA ALA A 267 -25.62 3.01 -6.19
C ALA A 267 -26.91 3.33 -5.41
N GLU A 268 -27.03 4.53 -4.84
CA GLU A 268 -28.25 5.02 -4.19
C GLU A 268 -29.40 5.17 -5.18
N LEU A 269 -29.16 5.80 -6.34
CA LEU A 269 -30.18 5.95 -7.38
C LEU A 269 -30.66 4.60 -7.93
N MET A 270 -29.75 3.63 -8.10
CA MET A 270 -30.13 2.26 -8.47
C MET A 270 -31.00 1.61 -7.40
N ARG A 271 -30.61 1.69 -6.12
CA ARG A 271 -31.38 1.15 -4.98
C ARG A 271 -32.77 1.78 -4.86
N GLU A 272 -32.90 3.08 -5.10
CA GLU A 272 -34.21 3.76 -5.13
C GLU A 272 -35.09 3.27 -6.28
N LEU A 273 -34.50 3.07 -7.46
CA LEU A 273 -35.20 2.64 -8.67
C LEU A 273 -35.62 1.17 -8.56
N GLU A 274 -34.74 0.28 -8.07
CA GLU A 274 -35.06 -1.10 -7.71
C GLU A 274 -36.18 -1.15 -6.67
N GLY A 275 -36.12 -0.32 -5.62
CA GLY A 275 -37.17 -0.23 -4.61
C GLY A 275 -38.51 0.29 -5.17
N LYS A 276 -38.50 1.20 -6.16
CA LYS A 276 -39.71 1.63 -6.88
C LYS A 276 -40.29 0.51 -7.74
N GLN A 277 -39.45 -0.15 -8.56
CA GLN A 277 -39.86 -1.29 -9.38
C GLN A 277 -40.39 -2.45 -8.54
N GLN A 278 -39.80 -2.73 -7.38
CA GLN A 278 -40.27 -3.80 -6.52
C GLN A 278 -41.67 -3.48 -5.97
N ARG A 279 -41.90 -2.26 -5.45
CA ARG A 279 -43.24 -1.83 -4.99
C ARG A 279 -44.27 -1.88 -6.11
N GLU A 280 -43.90 -1.53 -7.34
CA GLU A 280 -44.79 -1.60 -8.50
C GLU A 280 -45.14 -3.06 -8.87
N ARG A 281 -44.15 -3.97 -8.87
CA ARG A 281 -44.39 -5.41 -9.05
C ARG A 281 -45.29 -5.98 -7.95
N ASP A 282 -45.03 -5.65 -6.69
CA ASP A 282 -45.81 -6.13 -5.56
C ASP A 282 -47.26 -5.61 -5.63
N PHE A 283 -47.46 -4.36 -6.05
CA PHE A 283 -48.78 -3.77 -6.28
C PHE A 283 -49.54 -4.46 -7.41
N LEU A 284 -48.91 -4.62 -8.59
CA LEU A 284 -49.54 -5.28 -9.75
C LEU A 284 -49.83 -6.76 -9.48
N LEU A 285 -48.95 -7.45 -8.75
CA LEU A 285 -49.19 -8.83 -8.31
C LEU A 285 -50.41 -8.91 -7.39
N LYS A 286 -50.51 -7.98 -6.43
CA LYS A 286 -51.65 -7.90 -5.51
C LYS A 286 -52.96 -7.66 -6.26
N ASP A 287 -53.03 -6.63 -7.10
CA ASP A 287 -54.21 -6.30 -7.91
C ASP A 287 -54.63 -7.49 -8.78
N ALA A 288 -53.67 -8.14 -9.46
CA ALA A 288 -53.93 -9.35 -10.25
C ALA A 288 -54.42 -10.56 -9.43
N THR A 289 -54.06 -10.67 -8.14
CA THR A 289 -54.62 -11.69 -7.24
C THR A 289 -56.02 -11.32 -6.73
N GLU A 290 -56.28 -10.05 -6.45
CA GLU A 290 -57.61 -9.56 -6.03
C GLU A 290 -58.63 -9.74 -7.17
N TRP A 291 -58.29 -9.32 -8.40
CA TRP A 291 -59.12 -9.55 -9.60
C TRP A 291 -59.38 -11.03 -9.88
N ARG A 292 -58.40 -11.91 -9.62
CA ARG A 292 -58.57 -13.36 -9.78
C ARG A 292 -59.63 -13.89 -8.81
N HIS A 293 -59.54 -13.52 -7.54
CA HIS A 293 -60.50 -13.97 -6.52
C HIS A 293 -61.91 -13.45 -6.79
N GLU A 294 -62.07 -12.21 -7.26
CA GLU A 294 -63.37 -11.67 -7.68
C GLU A 294 -63.96 -12.47 -8.87
N CYS A 295 -63.12 -12.84 -9.85
CA CYS A 295 -63.52 -13.68 -10.98
C CYS A 295 -63.87 -15.13 -10.55
N GLU A 296 -63.19 -15.68 -9.55
CA GLU A 296 -63.50 -16.98 -8.97
C GLU A 296 -64.86 -16.97 -8.25
N LEU A 297 -65.13 -15.93 -7.44
CA LEU A 297 -66.39 -15.72 -6.75
C LEU A 297 -67.57 -15.56 -7.73
N LEU A 298 -67.41 -14.75 -8.78
CA LEU A 298 -68.43 -14.57 -9.81
C LEU A 298 -68.72 -15.87 -10.60
N LYS A 299 -67.71 -16.71 -10.85
CA LYS A 299 -67.91 -18.03 -11.47
C LYS A 299 -68.64 -19.00 -10.56
N GLU A 300 -68.38 -18.94 -9.25
CA GLU A 300 -69.13 -19.75 -8.28
C GLU A 300 -70.60 -19.33 -8.24
N GLN A 301 -70.89 -18.02 -8.18
CA GLN A 301 -72.25 -17.48 -8.27
C GLN A 301 -72.94 -17.85 -9.59
N GLU A 302 -72.25 -17.73 -10.73
CA GLU A 302 -72.77 -18.16 -12.04
C GLU A 302 -73.13 -19.66 -12.03
N THR A 303 -72.29 -20.49 -11.42
CA THR A 303 -72.52 -21.94 -11.29
C THR A 303 -73.73 -22.23 -10.42
N GLN A 304 -73.87 -21.55 -9.28
CA GLN A 304 -75.04 -21.67 -8.39
C GLN A 304 -76.34 -21.24 -9.08
N LEU A 305 -76.33 -20.14 -9.84
CA LEU A 305 -77.49 -19.67 -10.60
C LEU A 305 -77.86 -20.64 -11.74
N LYS A 306 -76.88 -21.23 -12.43
CA LYS A 306 -77.13 -22.29 -13.44
C LYS A 306 -77.75 -23.53 -12.81
N GLN A 307 -77.30 -23.94 -11.62
CA GLN A 307 -77.91 -25.05 -10.86
C GLN A 307 -79.35 -24.74 -10.45
N GLN A 308 -79.64 -23.52 -9.97
CA GLN A 308 -81.02 -23.10 -9.69
C GLN A 308 -81.89 -23.11 -10.95
N LEU A 309 -81.38 -22.59 -12.08
CA LEU A 309 -82.10 -22.59 -13.35
C LEU A 309 -82.43 -24.01 -13.82
N SER A 310 -81.47 -24.94 -13.73
CA SER A 310 -81.69 -26.37 -14.02
C SER A 310 -82.81 -26.93 -13.15
N LEU A 311 -82.75 -26.72 -11.84
CA LEU A 311 -83.77 -27.19 -10.89
C LEU A 311 -85.17 -26.59 -11.16
N TYR A 312 -85.25 -25.36 -11.67
CA TYR A 312 -86.53 -24.78 -12.11
C TYR A 312 -86.99 -25.33 -13.47
N MET A 313 -86.08 -25.65 -14.39
CA MET A 313 -86.42 -26.36 -15.63
C MET A 313 -86.96 -27.75 -15.33
N ASP A 314 -86.28 -28.54 -14.50
CA ASP A 314 -86.70 -29.89 -14.10
C ASP A 314 -88.12 -29.86 -13.50
N LYS A 315 -88.38 -28.92 -12.57
CA LYS A 315 -89.72 -28.69 -12.02
C LYS A 315 -90.75 -28.29 -13.07
N PHE A 316 -90.38 -27.48 -14.06
CA PHE A 316 -91.31 -27.10 -15.14
C PHE A 316 -91.63 -28.31 -16.03
N GLU A 317 -90.66 -29.18 -16.32
CA GLU A 317 -90.87 -30.44 -17.02
C GLU A 317 -91.75 -31.41 -16.22
N GLU A 318 -91.58 -31.49 -14.90
CA GLU A 318 -92.49 -32.23 -13.99
C GLU A 318 -93.92 -31.67 -14.03
N PHE A 319 -94.09 -30.35 -13.99
CA PHE A 319 -95.40 -29.70 -14.11
C PHE A 319 -96.04 -29.96 -15.47
N GLN A 320 -95.30 -29.83 -16.57
CA GLN A 320 -95.78 -30.13 -17.92
C GLN A 320 -96.18 -31.60 -18.06
N THR A 321 -95.35 -32.52 -17.54
CA THR A 321 -95.64 -33.96 -17.51
C THR A 321 -96.91 -34.27 -16.71
N THR A 322 -97.08 -33.61 -15.56
CA THR A 322 -98.27 -33.77 -14.71
C THR A 322 -99.53 -33.19 -15.36
N LEU A 323 -99.41 -32.04 -16.03
CA LEU A 323 -100.49 -31.39 -16.76
C LEU A 323 -100.91 -32.19 -18.00
N ALA A 324 -99.94 -32.79 -18.72
CA ALA A 324 -100.20 -33.72 -19.81
C ALA A 324 -100.97 -34.96 -19.33
N LYS A 325 -100.51 -35.61 -18.25
CA LYS A 325 -101.22 -36.73 -17.59
C LYS A 325 -102.63 -36.34 -17.14
N SER A 326 -102.79 -35.13 -16.57
CA SER A 326 -104.10 -34.60 -16.16
C SER A 326 -105.05 -34.43 -17.35
N ASN A 327 -104.56 -33.87 -18.47
CA ASN A 327 -105.33 -33.78 -19.71
C ASN A 327 -105.70 -35.16 -20.30
N GLU A 328 -104.81 -36.15 -20.20
CA GLU A 328 -105.11 -37.53 -20.58
C GLU A 328 -106.24 -38.13 -19.70
N VAL A 329 -106.20 -37.89 -18.38
CA VAL A 329 -107.28 -38.27 -17.46
C VAL A 329 -108.61 -37.55 -17.79
N PHE A 330 -108.59 -36.25 -18.11
CA PHE A 330 -109.80 -35.53 -18.53
C PHE A 330 -110.36 -36.04 -19.87
N THR A 331 -109.51 -36.36 -20.84
CA THR A 331 -109.95 -36.88 -22.14
C THR A 331 -110.50 -38.30 -22.02
N THR A 332 -109.88 -39.16 -21.22
CA THR A 332 -110.42 -40.50 -20.92
C THR A 332 -111.75 -40.42 -20.17
N PHE A 333 -111.89 -39.60 -19.11
CA PHE A 333 -113.19 -39.39 -18.45
C PHE A 333 -114.26 -38.85 -19.40
N ARG A 334 -113.93 -37.92 -20.31
CA ARG A 334 -114.88 -37.46 -21.35
C ARG A 334 -115.33 -38.62 -22.24
N GLN A 335 -114.40 -39.46 -22.70
CA GLN A 335 -114.74 -40.65 -23.50
C GLN A 335 -115.60 -41.66 -22.72
N GLU A 336 -115.35 -41.84 -21.41
CA GLU A 336 -116.18 -42.70 -20.56
C GLU A 336 -117.58 -42.12 -20.32
N MET A 337 -117.71 -40.83 -20.05
CA MET A 337 -119.02 -40.17 -19.95
C MET A 337 -119.79 -40.25 -21.28
N GLU A 338 -119.14 -40.14 -22.43
CA GLU A 338 -119.77 -40.38 -23.73
C GLU A 338 -120.24 -41.83 -23.90
N LYS A 339 -119.39 -42.82 -23.57
CA LYS A 339 -119.76 -44.25 -23.60
C LYS A 339 -120.95 -44.52 -22.66
N MET A 340 -120.93 -43.96 -21.46
CA MET A 340 -122.01 -44.06 -20.48
C MET A 340 -123.30 -43.39 -21.00
N THR A 341 -123.22 -42.20 -21.59
CA THR A 341 -124.35 -41.50 -22.20
C THR A 341 -124.94 -42.29 -23.37
N LYS A 342 -124.09 -42.89 -24.22
CA LYS A 342 -124.51 -43.80 -25.30
C LYS A 342 -125.22 -45.05 -24.74
N LYS A 343 -124.74 -45.60 -23.61
CA LYS A 343 -125.36 -46.74 -22.91
C LYS A 343 -126.70 -46.36 -22.27
N ILE A 344 -126.81 -45.20 -21.62
CA ILE A 344 -128.06 -44.65 -21.08
C ILE A 344 -129.09 -44.49 -22.21
N LYS A 345 -128.74 -43.80 -23.31
CA LYS A 345 -129.64 -43.65 -24.47
C LYS A 345 -130.07 -44.98 -25.11
N LYS A 346 -129.26 -46.03 -25.01
CA LYS A 346 -129.64 -47.38 -25.45
C LYS A 346 -130.65 -48.01 -24.48
N LEU A 347 -130.37 -47.98 -23.17
CA LEU A 347 -131.26 -48.48 -22.12
C LEU A 347 -132.60 -47.73 -22.08
N GLU A 348 -132.62 -46.42 -22.34
CA GLU A 348 -133.84 -45.62 -22.48
C GLU A 348 -134.70 -46.12 -23.65
N LYS A 349 -134.10 -46.37 -24.82
CA LYS A 349 -134.79 -46.94 -25.99
C LYS A 349 -135.30 -48.37 -25.75
N GLU A 350 -134.52 -49.19 -25.05
CA GLU A 350 -134.95 -50.53 -24.63
C GLU A 350 -136.12 -50.43 -23.63
N THR A 351 -136.07 -49.47 -22.69
CA THR A 351 -137.13 -49.22 -21.70
C THR A 351 -138.42 -48.71 -22.34
N THR A 352 -138.36 -47.79 -23.29
CA THR A 352 -139.56 -47.33 -24.03
C THR A 352 -140.13 -48.45 -24.89
N LEU A 353 -139.30 -49.24 -25.58
CA LEU A 353 -139.74 -50.41 -26.34
C LEU A 353 -140.47 -51.43 -25.46
N TRP A 354 -139.92 -51.76 -24.29
CA TRP A 354 -140.56 -52.67 -23.34
C TRP A 354 -141.86 -52.11 -22.77
N ARG A 355 -141.92 -50.80 -22.48
CA ARG A 355 -143.15 -50.12 -22.05
C ARG A 355 -144.23 -50.21 -23.13
N THR A 356 -143.92 -49.88 -24.38
CA THR A 356 -144.88 -49.98 -25.49
C THR A 356 -145.33 -51.42 -25.75
N LYS A 357 -144.43 -52.41 -25.66
CA LYS A 357 -144.81 -53.83 -25.72
C LYS A 357 -145.79 -54.22 -24.61
N TRP A 358 -145.54 -53.77 -23.38
CA TRP A 358 -146.42 -54.01 -22.24
C TRP A 358 -147.78 -53.31 -22.41
N GLU A 359 -147.79 -52.04 -22.80
CA GLU A 359 -149.02 -51.27 -23.11
C GLU A 359 -149.85 -51.97 -24.20
N THR A 360 -149.21 -52.43 -25.28
CA THR A 360 -149.89 -53.12 -26.39
C THR A 360 -150.47 -54.46 -25.95
N ASN A 361 -149.72 -55.24 -25.16
CA ASN A 361 -150.22 -56.51 -24.62
C ASN A 361 -151.38 -56.30 -23.65
N ASN A 362 -151.28 -55.31 -22.75
CA ASN A 362 -152.33 -54.94 -21.81
C ASN A 362 -153.58 -54.41 -22.54
N GLN A 363 -153.43 -53.66 -23.63
CA GLN A 363 -154.53 -53.22 -24.49
C GLN A 363 -155.25 -54.40 -25.15
N ALA A 364 -154.52 -55.38 -25.67
CA ALA A 364 -155.10 -56.61 -26.20
C ALA A 364 -155.81 -57.44 -25.11
N LEU A 365 -155.29 -57.43 -23.88
CA LEU A 365 -155.88 -58.09 -22.72
C LEU A 365 -157.18 -57.39 -22.28
N LEU A 366 -157.24 -56.06 -22.34
CA LEU A 366 -158.47 -55.28 -22.15
C LEU A 366 -159.51 -55.57 -23.24
N GLN A 367 -159.12 -55.64 -24.51
CA GLN A 367 -160.03 -56.01 -25.61
C GLN A 367 -160.63 -57.41 -25.41
N MET A 368 -159.81 -58.41 -25.04
CA MET A 368 -160.30 -59.75 -24.70
C MET A 368 -161.25 -59.74 -23.48
N ALA A 369 -161.04 -58.85 -22.51
CA ALA A 369 -161.96 -58.67 -21.38
C ALA A 369 -163.29 -58.05 -21.83
N GLU A 370 -163.26 -57.03 -22.70
CA GLU A 370 -164.48 -56.43 -23.27
C GLU A 370 -165.30 -57.44 -24.07
N GLU A 371 -164.67 -58.20 -24.99
CA GLU A 371 -165.32 -59.28 -25.75
C GLU A 371 -165.97 -60.33 -24.84
N LYS A 372 -165.29 -60.71 -23.75
CA LYS A 372 -165.84 -61.62 -22.74
C LYS A 372 -167.10 -61.02 -22.09
N THR A 373 -167.07 -59.77 -21.64
CA THR A 373 -168.25 -59.13 -21.03
C THR A 373 -169.41 -58.99 -22.01
N LEU A 374 -169.13 -58.82 -23.31
CA LEU A 374 -170.14 -58.76 -24.36
C LEU A 374 -170.81 -60.14 -24.55
N ARG A 375 -170.02 -61.22 -24.58
CA ARG A 375 -170.56 -62.60 -24.59
C ARG A 375 -171.40 -62.90 -23.35
N ASP A 376 -170.94 -62.53 -22.16
CA ASP A 376 -171.68 -62.76 -20.91
C ASP A 376 -173.03 -62.00 -20.88
N LYS A 377 -173.09 -60.78 -21.43
CA LYS A 377 -174.35 -60.04 -21.63
C LYS A 377 -175.28 -60.77 -22.61
N HIS A 378 -174.75 -61.27 -23.73
CA HIS A 378 -175.52 -62.05 -24.71
C HIS A 378 -176.09 -63.34 -24.09
N TYR A 379 -175.29 -64.03 -23.28
CA TYR A 379 -175.68 -65.26 -22.59
C TYR A 379 -176.78 -65.00 -21.55
N LYS A 380 -176.66 -63.94 -20.72
CA LYS A 380 -177.72 -63.52 -19.80
C LYS A 380 -179.03 -63.16 -20.53
N GLY A 381 -178.95 -62.51 -21.68
CA GLY A 381 -180.11 -62.19 -22.51
C GLY A 381 -180.83 -63.41 -23.09
N LEU A 382 -180.10 -64.49 -23.40
CA LEU A 382 -180.67 -65.78 -23.79
C LEU A 382 -181.28 -66.51 -22.58
N HIS A 383 -180.58 -66.53 -21.45
CA HIS A 383 -181.02 -67.21 -20.23
C HIS A 383 -182.34 -66.64 -19.68
N GLY A 384 -182.50 -65.31 -19.66
CA GLY A 384 -183.74 -64.66 -19.22
C GLY A 384 -184.95 -64.95 -20.11
N LYS A 385 -184.75 -65.19 -21.42
CA LYS A 385 -185.83 -65.66 -22.32
C LYS A 385 -186.26 -67.09 -21.98
N LEU A 386 -185.29 -67.92 -21.57
CA LEU A 386 -185.51 -69.32 -21.19
C LEU A 386 -186.34 -69.42 -19.89
N GLU A 387 -186.02 -68.63 -18.86
CA GLU A 387 -186.83 -68.53 -17.63
C GLU A 387 -188.28 -68.09 -17.89
N CYS A 388 -188.50 -67.13 -18.79
CA CYS A 388 -189.86 -66.66 -19.11
C CYS A 388 -190.71 -67.73 -19.80
N LEU A 389 -190.10 -68.52 -20.71
CA LEU A 389 -190.76 -69.70 -21.27
C LEU A 389 -191.08 -70.73 -20.18
N GLU A 390 -190.15 -70.99 -19.27
CA GLU A 390 -190.34 -71.97 -18.21
C GLU A 390 -191.47 -71.58 -17.24
N LYS A 391 -191.58 -70.29 -16.89
CA LYS A 391 -192.68 -69.74 -16.07
C LYS A 391 -194.05 -69.91 -16.76
N LEU A 392 -194.12 -69.67 -18.08
CA LEU A 392 -195.35 -69.89 -18.87
C LEU A 392 -195.75 -71.37 -18.93
N CYS A 393 -194.79 -72.27 -19.15
CA CYS A 393 -195.03 -73.71 -19.15
C CYS A 393 -195.51 -74.24 -17.78
N ARG A 394 -194.91 -73.78 -16.67
CA ARG A 394 -195.35 -74.15 -15.31
C ARG A 394 -196.76 -73.63 -15.00
N TYR A 395 -197.14 -72.44 -15.48
CA TYR A 395 -198.50 -71.89 -15.28
C TYR A 395 -199.57 -72.72 -16.00
N ILE A 396 -199.31 -73.14 -17.25
CA ILE A 396 -200.22 -74.01 -18.02
C ILE A 396 -200.36 -75.39 -17.35
N LEU A 397 -199.27 -75.95 -16.81
CA LEU A 397 -199.34 -77.21 -16.04
C LEU A 397 -200.23 -77.08 -14.79
N PHE A 398 -200.17 -75.93 -14.12
CA PHE A 398 -200.99 -75.62 -12.94
C PHE A 398 -202.48 -75.45 -13.28
N CYS A 399 -202.80 -74.90 -14.46
CA CYS A 399 -204.18 -74.84 -14.98
C CYS A 399 -204.82 -76.22 -15.14
N VAL A 400 -204.05 -77.25 -15.51
CA VAL A 400 -204.57 -78.61 -15.77
C VAL A 400 -204.84 -79.37 -14.47
N LEU A 401 -203.89 -79.39 -13.51
CA LEU A 401 -204.07 -80.15 -12.25
C LEU A 401 -205.29 -79.68 -11.44
N LYS A 402 -205.55 -78.36 -11.42
CA LYS A 402 -206.55 -77.76 -10.52
C LYS A 402 -208.00 -78.06 -10.95
N PHE A 403 -208.22 -78.33 -12.23
CA PHE A 403 -209.54 -78.71 -12.77
C PHE A 403 -209.88 -80.19 -12.48
N ILE A 404 -208.88 -81.07 -12.53
CA ILE A 404 -209.04 -82.53 -12.36
C ILE A 404 -209.44 -82.92 -10.93
N ILE A 405 -209.04 -82.15 -9.91
CA ILE A 405 -209.31 -82.46 -8.50
C ILE A 405 -210.81 -82.27 -8.12
N LYS A 406 -211.56 -81.40 -8.80
CA LYS A 406 -212.85 -80.90 -8.28
C LYS A 406 -214.09 -81.76 -8.59
N ILE A 407 -214.01 -82.73 -9.50
CA ILE A 407 -215.17 -83.52 -9.97
C ILE A 407 -215.38 -84.84 -9.17
N LYS A 408 -214.57 -85.10 -8.13
CA LYS A 408 -214.15 -86.48 -7.81
C LYS A 408 -214.58 -87.09 -6.45
N MET A 409 -215.52 -86.50 -5.69
CA MET A 409 -215.63 -86.82 -4.24
C MET A 409 -217.01 -87.10 -3.60
N THR A 410 -218.11 -87.42 -4.33
CA THR A 410 -219.45 -87.47 -3.69
C THR A 410 -220.42 -88.61 -4.04
N ALA A 411 -219.98 -89.82 -4.43
CA ALA A 411 -220.91 -90.97 -4.58
C ALA A 411 -220.30 -92.39 -4.36
N LEU A 412 -221.05 -93.23 -3.62
CA LEU A 412 -221.01 -94.70 -3.40
C LEU A 412 -220.42 -95.28 -2.10
N LEU A 413 -221.19 -96.23 -1.51
CA LEU A 413 -220.89 -96.97 -0.27
C LEU A 413 -221.71 -98.30 -0.17
N PRO A 414 -221.61 -99.25 -1.13
CA PRO A 414 -221.46 -100.67 -0.75
C PRO A 414 -220.44 -101.44 -1.62
N MET A 415 -219.14 -101.29 -1.31
CA MET A 415 -218.02 -102.20 -1.68
C MET A 415 -216.81 -101.82 -0.80
N ASN A 416 -217.02 -101.82 0.52
CA ASN A 416 -216.27 -101.00 1.50
C ASN A 416 -215.47 -101.85 2.51
N ILE A 417 -214.46 -101.33 3.20
CA ILE A 417 -213.88 -99.97 3.14
C ILE A 417 -212.53 -100.07 2.42
N ILE A 418 -212.58 -100.27 1.10
CA ILE A 418 -211.41 -100.06 0.24
C ILE A 418 -211.35 -98.56 -0.06
N LEU A 419 -210.50 -97.88 0.71
CA LEU A 419 -210.03 -96.52 0.50
C LEU A 419 -209.40 -96.45 -0.93
N PHE A 420 -210.12 -96.11 -1.99
CA PHE A 420 -210.87 -94.89 -2.30
C PHE A 420 -209.95 -93.66 -2.37
N ALA A 421 -209.78 -92.96 -3.50
CA ALA A 421 -210.02 -93.34 -4.90
C ALA A 421 -209.03 -92.54 -5.78
N LEU A 422 -207.94 -93.11 -6.29
CA LEU A 422 -207.86 -93.91 -7.54
C LEU A 422 -208.54 -93.29 -8.77
N THR A 423 -207.90 -93.45 -9.94
CA THR A 423 -208.41 -93.14 -11.30
C THR A 423 -208.70 -91.64 -11.51
N VAL A 424 -208.03 -90.88 -12.36
CA VAL A 424 -207.86 -91.10 -13.80
C VAL A 424 -206.57 -90.38 -14.22
N HIS A 425 -205.55 -91.08 -14.71
CA HIS A 425 -205.40 -91.58 -16.09
C HIS A 425 -204.98 -90.50 -17.12
N CYS A 426 -203.72 -90.09 -17.06
CA CYS A 426 -202.84 -90.07 -18.23
C CYS A 426 -201.41 -90.15 -17.69
N LYS A 427 -200.79 -91.32 -17.77
CA LYS A 427 -200.02 -91.85 -18.92
C LYS A 427 -198.58 -91.31 -18.91
N THR A 428 -197.64 -92.21 -19.21
CA THR A 428 -196.31 -91.88 -19.79
C THR A 428 -195.58 -90.73 -19.07
N GLY A 429 -194.83 -90.97 -17.99
CA GLY A 429 -193.96 -92.14 -17.75
C GLY A 429 -192.56 -91.88 -18.33
N LEU A 430 -191.68 -92.89 -18.23
CA LEU A 430 -190.24 -92.82 -18.57
C LEU A 430 -189.44 -91.94 -17.58
N CYS A 431 -188.40 -92.47 -16.95
CA CYS A 431 -187.10 -92.84 -17.55
C CYS A 431 -186.42 -91.59 -18.12
N GLY A 432 -185.31 -91.19 -17.50
CA GLY A 432 -184.93 -89.78 -17.36
C GLY A 432 -184.04 -89.63 -16.12
N GLU A 433 -182.88 -90.28 -16.03
CA GLU A 433 -181.72 -90.05 -16.93
C GLU A 433 -181.36 -88.55 -17.04
N HIS A 434 -180.11 -88.12 -16.89
CA HIS A 434 -178.91 -88.87 -16.48
C HIS A 434 -177.77 -87.87 -16.17
N LYS A 435 -176.61 -88.42 -15.78
CA LYS A 435 -175.25 -87.94 -16.09
C LYS A 435 -175.03 -86.42 -16.27
N ALA A 436 -174.26 -85.85 -15.35
CA ALA A 436 -173.28 -84.80 -15.69
C ALA A 436 -171.87 -85.07 -15.08
N PRO A 437 -171.17 -86.15 -15.46
CA PRO A 437 -169.72 -86.20 -15.56
C PRO A 437 -169.30 -85.84 -17.02
N PRO A 438 -168.03 -85.99 -17.45
CA PRO A 438 -166.75 -86.02 -16.73
C PRO A 438 -165.69 -85.07 -17.37
N PHE A 439 -164.41 -85.23 -16.99
CA PHE A 439 -163.20 -84.94 -17.78
C PHE A 439 -162.84 -83.45 -18.04
N SER A 440 -161.63 -83.02 -17.61
CA SER A 440 -160.37 -83.00 -18.41
C SER A 440 -160.27 -81.70 -19.23
N THR A 441 -159.13 -81.15 -19.68
CA THR A 441 -157.73 -81.58 -19.92
C THR A 441 -156.96 -80.22 -19.92
N THR A 442 -155.78 -80.05 -19.32
CA THR A 442 -154.45 -80.32 -19.91
C THR A 442 -154.10 -79.47 -21.15
N PHE A 443 -152.92 -78.84 -21.13
CA PHE A 443 -152.09 -78.45 -22.31
C PHE A 443 -152.55 -77.28 -23.21
N VAL A 444 -151.75 -76.68 -24.13
CA VAL A 444 -150.30 -76.32 -24.26
C VAL A 444 -150.03 -75.85 -25.72
N PHE A 445 -148.98 -75.04 -25.95
CA PHE A 445 -148.43 -74.59 -27.27
C PHE A 445 -149.34 -73.66 -28.13
N SER A 446 -148.80 -72.83 -29.03
CA SER A 446 -147.42 -72.73 -29.57
C SER A 446 -146.55 -71.62 -28.97
#